data_AF-A0A6G7XMR7-F1
#
_entry.id   AF-A0A6G7XMR7-F1
#
_cell.length_a   1.000
_cell.length_b   1.000
_cell.length_c   1.000
_cell.angle_alpha   90.00
_cell.angle_beta   90.00
_cell.angle_gamma   90.00
#
_symmetry.space_group_name_H-M   'P 1'
#
loop_
_entity.id
_entity.type
_entity.pdbx_description
1 polymer ?
#
loop_
_entity_poly.entity_id
_entity_poly.type
_entity_poly.pdbx_seq_one_letter_code
_entity_poly.pdbx_strand_id
1 'polypeptide(L)'
;MELTSITPGPEALRALSHPVRLRMLGLLRMDGPSTASALATRLGLNSGATSYHLRQLAQHGFVVDAEERGNGRDRWWRAAHQSTRVPTDDAAPDAVTDRDTNDAFLQAVAIVRTEQLQQAVEERPLLPAEWRAASTFSDWGLVLTPSRARELMQAMSAVVAGWEEDDEDAEGAAPFVVALTTHPRPGAVSAPPSDLPSGLSSGSEADRGADGD
;
A
#
# COMPACT_ATOMS: atom_id res chain seq x y z
N MET A 1 6.21 20.32 -4.93
CA MET A 1 5.86 19.82 -6.28
C MET A 1 4.55 19.07 -6.17
N GLU A 2 3.57 19.26 -7.05
CA GLU A 2 2.33 18.45 -7.01
C GLU A 2 2.67 17.00 -7.38
N LEU A 3 2.55 16.08 -6.41
CA LEU A 3 2.82 14.66 -6.65
C LEU A 3 1.81 14.11 -7.66
N THR A 4 2.29 13.53 -8.75
CA THR A 4 1.42 12.93 -9.77
C THR A 4 0.70 11.70 -9.20
N SER A 5 -0.63 11.64 -9.34
CA SER A 5 -1.44 10.55 -8.78
C SER A 5 -2.43 9.98 -9.81
N ILE A 6 -2.75 8.69 -9.68
CA ILE A 6 -3.83 8.04 -10.43
C ILE A 6 -4.94 7.56 -9.48
N THR A 7 -6.19 7.73 -9.90
CA THR A 7 -7.36 7.09 -9.28
C THR A 7 -7.84 5.98 -10.23
N PRO A 8 -7.45 4.72 -10.01
CA PRO A 8 -7.77 3.64 -10.93
C PRO A 8 -9.25 3.26 -10.84
N GLY A 9 -9.86 2.93 -11.99
CA GLY A 9 -11.14 2.24 -12.01
C GLY A 9 -11.01 0.78 -11.55
N PRO A 10 -12.14 0.06 -11.39
CA PRO A 10 -12.15 -1.28 -10.77
C PRO A 10 -11.21 -2.30 -11.44
N GLU A 11 -11.13 -2.33 -12.77
CA GLU A 11 -10.24 -3.26 -13.48
C GLU A 11 -8.75 -2.96 -13.24
N ALA A 12 -8.38 -1.69 -13.23
CA ALA A 12 -7.02 -1.26 -12.91
C ALA A 12 -6.68 -1.52 -11.44
N LEU A 13 -7.64 -1.33 -10.52
CA LEU A 13 -7.46 -1.66 -9.11
C LEU A 13 -7.26 -3.17 -8.90
N ARG A 14 -8.00 -4.01 -9.63
CA ARG A 14 -7.81 -5.47 -9.64
C ARG A 14 -6.43 -5.88 -10.10
N ALA A 15 -5.85 -5.15 -11.05
CA ALA A 15 -4.45 -5.35 -11.40
C ALA A 15 -3.52 -5.07 -10.20
N LEU A 16 -3.79 -4.06 -9.36
CA LEU A 16 -2.96 -3.81 -8.17
C LEU A 16 -3.20 -4.78 -7.00
N SER A 17 -4.30 -5.53 -6.98
CA SER A 17 -4.61 -6.51 -5.92
C SER A 17 -3.65 -7.72 -5.85
N HIS A 18 -2.63 -7.79 -6.70
CA HIS A 18 -1.59 -8.81 -6.62
C HIS A 18 -0.32 -8.26 -5.98
N PRO A 19 0.16 -8.81 -4.83
CA PRO A 19 1.28 -8.26 -4.07
C PRO A 19 2.55 -8.02 -4.90
N VAL A 20 2.90 -8.96 -5.79
CA VAL A 20 4.07 -8.79 -6.68
C VAL A 20 3.96 -7.54 -7.56
N ARG A 21 2.78 -7.25 -8.13
CA ARG A 21 2.60 -6.07 -8.99
C ARG A 21 2.66 -4.79 -8.17
N LEU A 22 2.10 -4.80 -6.97
CA LEU A 22 2.20 -3.68 -6.04
C LEU A 22 3.66 -3.42 -5.60
N ARG A 23 4.44 -4.48 -5.33
CA ARG A 23 5.88 -4.38 -5.06
C ARG A 23 6.65 -3.81 -6.23
N MET A 24 6.46 -4.32 -7.44
CA MET A 24 7.12 -3.81 -8.65
C MET A 24 6.84 -2.32 -8.85
N LEU A 25 5.57 -1.90 -8.71
CA LEU A 25 5.20 -0.49 -8.80
C LEU A 25 5.86 0.36 -7.70
N GLY A 26 5.93 -0.16 -6.47
CA GLY A 26 6.64 0.50 -5.36
C GLY A 26 8.12 0.71 -5.64
N LEU A 27 8.83 -0.33 -6.10
CA LEU A 27 10.25 -0.26 -6.48
C LEU A 27 10.49 0.78 -7.57
N LEU A 28 9.64 0.81 -8.61
CA LEU A 28 9.76 1.78 -9.70
C LEU A 28 9.45 3.22 -9.29
N ARG A 29 8.74 3.43 -8.18
CA ARG A 29 8.48 4.76 -7.60
C ARG A 29 9.62 5.23 -6.70
N MET A 30 10.16 4.32 -5.89
CA MET A 30 11.18 4.66 -4.89
C MET A 30 12.60 4.67 -5.45
N ASP A 31 12.93 3.69 -6.29
CA ASP A 31 14.29 3.50 -6.81
C ASP A 31 14.44 3.94 -8.27
N GLY A 32 13.35 4.44 -8.86
CA GLY A 32 13.31 4.93 -10.23
C GLY A 32 13.26 3.83 -11.31
N PRO A 33 13.56 4.20 -12.57
CA PRO A 33 13.41 3.30 -13.71
C PRO A 33 14.28 2.04 -13.60
N SER A 34 13.74 0.89 -14.02
CA SER A 34 14.45 -0.40 -13.93
C SER A 34 14.11 -1.35 -15.08
N THR A 35 14.95 -2.35 -15.32
CA THR A 35 14.72 -3.39 -16.31
C THR A 35 13.94 -4.57 -15.71
N ALA A 36 13.29 -5.36 -16.57
CA ALA A 36 12.63 -6.59 -16.12
C ALA A 36 13.59 -7.60 -15.48
N SER A 37 14.85 -7.65 -15.94
CA SER A 37 15.88 -8.53 -15.37
C SER A 37 16.30 -8.08 -13.96
N ALA A 38 16.53 -6.78 -13.75
CA ALA A 38 16.88 -6.25 -12.44
C ALA A 38 15.75 -6.45 -11.41
N LEU A 39 14.50 -6.18 -11.82
CA LEU A 39 13.33 -6.45 -10.98
C LEU A 39 13.15 -7.94 -10.67
N ALA A 40 13.40 -8.82 -11.64
CA ALA A 40 13.32 -10.27 -11.45
C ALA A 40 14.32 -10.74 -10.38
N THR A 41 15.57 -10.30 -10.48
CA THR A 41 16.61 -10.60 -9.47
C THR A 41 16.22 -10.08 -8.09
N ARG A 42 15.79 -8.82 -7.99
CA ARG A 42 15.46 -8.20 -6.70
C ARG A 42 14.25 -8.85 -6.02
N LEU A 43 13.28 -9.30 -6.80
CA LEU A 43 12.05 -9.92 -6.27
C LEU A 43 12.11 -11.45 -6.20
N GLY A 44 13.23 -12.07 -6.58
CA GLY A 44 13.36 -13.53 -6.62
C GLY A 44 12.41 -14.20 -7.61
N LEU A 45 12.07 -13.52 -8.71
CA LEU A 45 11.14 -14.00 -9.73
C LEU A 45 11.88 -14.45 -10.99
N ASN A 46 11.23 -15.28 -11.79
CA ASN A 46 11.73 -15.57 -13.13
C ASN A 46 11.37 -14.45 -14.13
N SER A 47 12.13 -14.34 -15.21
CA SER A 47 11.99 -13.28 -16.22
C SER A 47 10.63 -13.30 -16.94
N GLY A 48 10.03 -14.48 -17.11
CA GLY A 48 8.72 -14.65 -17.75
C GLY A 48 7.59 -14.05 -16.91
N ALA A 49 7.54 -14.41 -15.63
CA ALA A 49 6.59 -13.87 -14.65
C ALA A 49 6.76 -12.36 -14.49
N THR A 50 8.01 -11.89 -14.39
CA THR A 50 8.30 -10.45 -14.25
C THR A 50 7.82 -9.65 -15.45
N SER A 51 8.11 -10.13 -16.66
CA SER A 51 7.64 -9.48 -17.88
C SER A 51 6.11 -9.50 -18.02
N TYR A 52 5.45 -10.57 -17.57
CA TYR A 52 4.00 -10.64 -17.53
C TYR A 52 3.40 -9.60 -16.58
N HIS A 53 3.93 -9.48 -15.36
CA HIS A 53 3.47 -8.50 -14.39
C HIS A 53 3.66 -7.05 -14.86
N LEU A 54 4.81 -6.73 -15.48
CA LEU A 54 5.07 -5.40 -16.03
C LEU A 54 4.11 -5.05 -17.17
N ARG A 55 3.81 -6.00 -18.08
CA ARG A 55 2.80 -5.78 -19.13
C ARG A 55 1.41 -5.52 -18.57
N GLN A 56 1.02 -6.24 -17.52
CA GLN A 56 -0.27 -6.00 -16.86
C GLN A 56 -0.32 -4.60 -16.22
N LEU A 57 0.74 -4.18 -15.54
CA LEU A 57 0.83 -2.83 -15.00
C LEU A 57 0.78 -1.77 -16.10
N ALA A 58 1.45 -2.01 -17.23
CA ALA A 58 1.48 -1.09 -18.36
C ALA A 58 0.12 -0.97 -19.05
N GLN A 59 -0.60 -2.09 -19.19
CA GLN A 59 -1.96 -2.12 -19.76
C GLN A 59 -2.92 -1.21 -19.00
N HIS A 60 -2.73 -1.04 -17.69
CA HIS A 60 -3.55 -0.19 -16.83
C HIS A 60 -2.91 1.17 -16.52
N GLY A 61 -1.83 1.54 -17.21
CA GLY A 61 -1.21 2.87 -17.09
C GLY A 61 -0.42 3.10 -15.81
N PHE A 62 -0.09 2.06 -15.04
CA PHE A 62 0.71 2.23 -13.81
C PHE A 62 2.21 2.39 -14.09
N VAL A 63 2.69 1.78 -15.17
CA VAL A 63 4.08 1.88 -15.63
C VAL A 63 4.12 2.18 -17.12
N VAL A 64 5.18 2.85 -17.54
CA VAL A 64 5.43 3.20 -18.95
C VAL A 64 6.88 2.89 -19.30
N ASP A 65 7.18 2.89 -20.59
CA ASP A 65 8.57 2.79 -21.04
C ASP A 65 9.37 4.04 -20.67
N ALA A 66 10.60 3.79 -20.23
CA ALA A 66 11.63 4.80 -20.04
C ALA A 66 12.61 4.73 -21.23
N GLU A 67 12.11 5.07 -22.43
CA GLU A 67 12.84 4.92 -23.70
C GLU A 67 14.20 5.64 -23.69
N GLU A 68 14.30 6.76 -22.98
CA GLU A 68 15.53 7.57 -22.82
C GLU A 68 16.69 6.81 -22.15
N ARG A 69 16.40 5.72 -21.41
CA ARG A 69 17.41 4.87 -20.74
C ARG A 69 17.76 3.61 -21.53
N GLY A 70 17.04 3.33 -22.62
CA GLY A 70 17.20 2.11 -23.41
C GLY A 70 18.44 2.15 -24.30
N ASN A 71 19.37 1.19 -24.12
CA ASN A 71 20.49 0.96 -25.02
C ASN A 71 20.17 -0.02 -26.17
N GLY A 72 18.88 -0.21 -26.49
CA GLY A 72 18.38 -1.12 -27.53
C GLY A 72 18.36 -2.60 -27.19
N ARG A 73 18.99 -3.04 -26.07
CA ARG A 73 19.02 -4.45 -25.65
C ARG A 73 17.97 -4.80 -24.60
N ASP A 74 17.75 -3.92 -23.63
CA ASP A 74 16.80 -4.13 -22.55
C ASP A 74 15.74 -3.03 -22.51
N ARG A 75 14.48 -3.42 -22.30
CA ARG A 75 13.35 -2.52 -22.11
C ARG A 75 13.36 -2.00 -20.67
N TRP A 76 13.38 -0.67 -20.53
CA TRP A 76 13.35 0.02 -19.24
C TRP A 76 11.93 0.48 -18.91
N TRP A 77 11.52 0.24 -17.68
CA TRP A 77 10.20 0.62 -17.17
C TRP A 77 10.35 1.69 -16.11
N ARG A 78 9.36 2.59 -16.02
CA ARG A 78 9.24 3.56 -14.92
C ARG A 78 7.80 3.65 -14.46
N ALA A 79 7.59 4.08 -13.22
CA ALA A 79 6.25 4.41 -12.75
C ALA A 79 5.69 5.59 -13.56
N ALA A 80 4.40 5.51 -13.92
CA ALA A 80 3.71 6.59 -14.61
C ALA A 80 3.29 7.72 -13.66
N HIS A 81 3.05 7.36 -12.39
CA HIS A 81 2.57 8.24 -11.34
C HIS A 81 3.30 7.94 -10.02
N GLN A 82 3.53 8.96 -9.21
CA GLN A 82 4.18 8.84 -7.90
C GLN A 82 3.27 8.21 -6.84
N SER A 83 1.94 8.27 -7.01
CA SER A 83 0.99 7.66 -6.05
C SER A 83 -0.25 7.07 -6.71
N THR A 84 -0.93 6.18 -5.97
CA THR A 84 -2.25 5.63 -6.31
C THR A 84 -3.24 6.06 -5.23
N ARG A 85 -4.36 6.66 -5.62
CA ARG A 85 -5.47 7.03 -4.73
C ARG A 85 -6.63 6.08 -4.98
N VAL A 86 -7.14 5.43 -3.94
CA VAL A 86 -8.34 4.60 -4.05
C VAL A 86 -9.54 5.39 -3.53
N PRO A 87 -10.62 5.54 -4.31
CA PRO A 87 -11.84 6.17 -3.82
C PRO A 87 -12.35 5.44 -2.57
N THR A 88 -12.79 6.21 -1.58
CA THR A 88 -13.32 5.67 -0.31
C THR A 88 -14.84 5.69 -0.26
N ASP A 89 -15.49 6.02 -1.38
CA ASP A 89 -16.92 6.30 -1.42
C ASP A 89 -17.71 5.06 -1.89
N ASP A 90 -18.24 4.33 -0.92
CA ASP A 90 -19.04 3.11 -1.10
C ASP A 90 -20.44 3.37 -1.74
N ALA A 91 -20.74 4.60 -2.16
CA ALA A 91 -22.09 5.04 -2.52
C ALA A 91 -22.51 4.80 -3.99
N ALA A 92 -21.69 4.15 -4.82
CA ALA A 92 -22.03 3.89 -6.21
C ALA A 92 -22.73 2.52 -6.42
N PRO A 93 -23.73 2.41 -7.33
CA PRO A 93 -24.51 1.18 -7.53
C PRO A 93 -23.72 -0.04 -8.06
N ASP A 94 -22.50 0.15 -8.59
CA ASP A 94 -21.58 -0.94 -8.99
C ASP A 94 -20.65 -1.43 -7.85
N ALA A 95 -20.89 -0.97 -6.60
CA ALA A 95 -20.00 -1.13 -5.45
C ALA A 95 -19.73 -2.58 -4.99
N VAL A 96 -20.52 -3.59 -5.39
CA VAL A 96 -20.27 -4.98 -4.94
C VAL A 96 -19.02 -5.58 -5.60
N THR A 97 -18.84 -5.38 -6.92
CA THR A 97 -17.60 -5.80 -7.61
C THR A 97 -16.42 -4.89 -7.24
N ASP A 98 -16.70 -3.64 -6.87
CA ASP A 98 -15.72 -2.71 -6.35
C ASP A 98 -15.24 -3.10 -4.94
N ARG A 99 -16.13 -3.60 -4.07
CA ARG A 99 -15.82 -4.00 -2.69
C ARG A 99 -14.85 -5.18 -2.64
N ASP A 100 -15.13 -6.29 -3.32
CA ASP A 100 -14.22 -7.45 -3.33
C ASP A 100 -12.85 -7.08 -3.92
N THR A 101 -12.83 -6.19 -4.92
CA THR A 101 -11.61 -5.71 -5.55
C THR A 101 -10.82 -4.79 -4.62
N ASN A 102 -11.51 -3.89 -3.91
CA ASN A 102 -10.94 -3.02 -2.89
C ASN A 102 -10.38 -3.83 -1.72
N ASP A 103 -11.12 -4.80 -1.22
CA ASP A 103 -10.67 -5.70 -0.14
C ASP A 103 -9.42 -6.47 -0.57
N ALA A 104 -9.40 -7.03 -1.78
CA ALA A 104 -8.22 -7.71 -2.30
C ALA A 104 -7.02 -6.76 -2.48
N PHE A 105 -7.27 -5.50 -2.87
CA PHE A 105 -6.23 -4.48 -2.95
C PHE A 105 -5.70 -4.11 -1.55
N LEU A 106 -6.57 -3.86 -0.58
CA LEU A 106 -6.20 -3.57 0.81
C LEU A 106 -5.42 -4.73 1.43
N GLN A 107 -5.79 -5.98 1.12
CA GLN A 107 -5.04 -7.16 1.55
C GLN A 107 -3.63 -7.18 0.94
N ALA A 108 -3.50 -6.87 -0.35
CA ALA A 108 -2.19 -6.77 -0.99
C ALA A 108 -1.34 -5.63 -0.39
N VAL A 109 -1.95 -4.49 -0.09
CA VAL A 109 -1.29 -3.38 0.63
C VAL A 109 -0.82 -3.83 2.01
N ALA A 110 -1.65 -4.54 2.77
CA ALA A 110 -1.31 -5.04 4.10
C ALA A 110 -0.13 -6.01 4.06
N ILE A 111 -0.11 -6.94 3.09
CA ILE A 111 1.02 -7.87 2.87
C ILE A 111 2.30 -7.07 2.62
N VAL A 112 2.30 -6.16 1.63
CA VAL A 112 3.49 -5.40 1.25
C VAL A 112 3.99 -4.50 2.39
N ARG A 113 3.08 -3.84 3.12
CA ARG A 113 3.44 -3.00 4.27
C ARG A 113 4.02 -3.81 5.42
N THR A 114 3.50 -5.00 5.68
CA THR A 114 4.03 -5.89 6.72
C THR A 114 5.43 -6.37 6.36
N GLU A 115 5.66 -6.76 5.10
CA GLU A 115 6.99 -7.14 4.60
C GLU A 115 8.00 -5.98 4.75
N GLN A 116 7.62 -4.75 4.36
CA GLN A 116 8.47 -3.56 4.53
C GLN A 116 8.75 -3.26 6.00
N LEU A 117 7.75 -3.39 6.87
CA LEU A 117 7.90 -3.20 8.31
C LEU A 117 8.87 -4.22 8.91
N GLN A 118 8.76 -5.49 8.52
CA GLN A 118 9.67 -6.54 8.95
C GLN A 118 11.12 -6.22 8.52
N GLN A 119 11.32 -5.86 7.26
CA GLN A 119 12.63 -5.47 6.75
C GLN A 119 13.20 -4.25 7.49
N ALA A 120 12.40 -3.21 7.73
CA ALA A 120 12.83 -2.04 8.48
C ALA A 120 13.22 -2.36 9.93
N VAL A 121 12.54 -3.31 10.58
CA VAL A 121 12.89 -3.80 11.92
C VAL A 121 14.22 -4.56 11.90
N GLU A 122 14.44 -5.42 10.91
CA GLU A 122 15.68 -6.19 10.74
C GLU A 122 16.89 -5.28 10.43
N GLU A 123 16.71 -4.25 9.61
CA GLU A 123 17.76 -3.29 9.24
C GLU A 123 18.06 -2.29 10.36
N ARG A 124 17.11 -2.01 11.25
CA ARG A 124 17.21 -0.99 12.29
C ARG A 124 18.51 -1.02 13.11
N PRO A 125 19.04 -2.17 13.56
CA PRO A 125 20.30 -2.22 14.32
C PRO A 125 21.54 -1.82 13.52
N LEU A 126 21.46 -1.88 12.18
CA LEU A 126 22.54 -1.56 11.26
C LEU A 126 22.57 -0.07 10.88
N LEU A 127 21.51 0.68 11.20
CA LEU A 127 21.37 2.09 10.85
C LEU A 127 22.25 3.02 11.70
N PRO A 128 22.76 4.11 11.12
CA PRO A 128 23.37 5.22 11.88
C PRO A 128 22.45 5.75 13.00
N ALA A 129 23.03 6.34 14.04
CA ALA A 129 22.28 6.77 15.23
C ALA A 129 21.19 7.81 14.93
N GLU A 130 21.48 8.74 14.02
CA GLU A 130 20.53 9.77 13.57
C GLU A 130 19.28 9.17 12.92
N TRP A 131 19.44 8.18 12.03
CA TRP A 131 18.32 7.48 11.37
C TRP A 131 17.52 6.61 12.34
N ARG A 132 18.19 5.97 13.32
CA ARG A 132 17.49 5.23 14.40
C ARG A 132 16.65 6.14 15.28
N ALA A 133 17.06 7.39 15.48
CA ALA A 133 16.33 8.38 16.27
C ALA A 133 15.19 9.04 15.47
N ALA A 134 15.34 9.18 14.15
CA ALA A 134 14.31 9.70 13.25
C ALA A 134 13.18 8.69 12.96
N SER A 135 13.43 7.39 13.17
CA SER A 135 12.46 6.31 12.95
C SER A 135 11.60 6.01 14.17
N THR A 136 10.31 5.73 13.96
CA THR A 136 9.37 5.32 15.02
C THR A 136 8.54 4.10 14.64
N PHE A 137 8.14 3.32 15.64
CA PHE A 137 7.24 2.16 15.56
C PHE A 137 6.06 2.29 16.55
N SER A 138 5.72 3.53 16.91
CA SER A 138 4.72 3.82 17.94
C SER A 138 3.30 3.38 17.58
N ASP A 139 2.52 3.03 18.61
CA ASP A 139 1.12 2.62 18.56
C ASP A 139 0.25 3.53 19.43
N TRP A 140 -0.10 4.71 18.93
CA TRP A 140 -0.99 5.62 19.66
C TRP A 140 -2.44 5.13 19.62
N GLY A 141 -3.01 4.80 20.79
CA GLY A 141 -4.43 4.54 20.96
C GLY A 141 -5.22 5.83 21.21
N LEU A 142 -6.16 6.16 20.33
CA LEU A 142 -7.07 7.31 20.48
C LEU A 142 -8.54 6.86 20.43
N VAL A 143 -9.38 7.48 21.25
CA VAL A 143 -10.85 7.32 21.17
C VAL A 143 -11.41 8.50 20.39
N LEU A 144 -11.90 8.23 19.18
CA LEU A 144 -12.36 9.26 18.24
C LEU A 144 -13.72 8.89 17.65
N THR A 145 -14.53 9.90 17.33
CA THR A 145 -15.68 9.74 16.43
C THR A 145 -15.20 9.56 14.99
N PRO A 146 -16.02 9.03 14.06
CA PRO A 146 -15.64 8.93 12.64
C PRO A 146 -15.26 10.28 12.00
N SER A 147 -15.94 11.37 12.36
CA SER A 147 -15.59 12.71 11.89
C SER A 147 -14.20 13.14 12.37
N ARG A 148 -13.90 12.93 13.66
CA ARG A 148 -12.58 13.26 14.23
C ARG A 148 -11.47 12.37 13.70
N ALA A 149 -11.75 11.09 13.43
CA ALA A 149 -10.80 10.19 12.78
C ALA A 149 -10.46 10.64 11.34
N ARG A 150 -11.46 11.11 10.59
CA ARG A 150 -11.24 11.67 9.25
C ARG A 150 -10.44 12.97 9.30
N GLU A 151 -10.77 13.87 10.24
CA GLU A 151 -10.01 15.11 10.46
C GLU A 151 -8.55 14.81 10.81
N LEU A 152 -8.28 13.82 11.68
CA LEU A 152 -6.93 13.40 12.02
C LEU A 152 -6.18 12.85 10.79
N MET A 153 -6.81 11.97 10.01
CA MET A 153 -6.21 11.42 8.78
C MET A 153 -5.86 12.53 7.78
N GLN A 154 -6.76 13.49 7.59
CA GLN A 154 -6.53 14.65 6.71
C GLN A 154 -5.38 15.52 7.21
N ALA A 155 -5.34 15.81 8.51
CA ALA A 155 -4.26 16.59 9.11
C ALA A 155 -2.89 15.91 8.95
N MET A 156 -2.81 14.60 9.23
CA MET A 156 -1.57 13.83 9.04
C MET A 156 -1.14 13.79 7.56
N SER A 157 -2.09 13.59 6.65
CA SER A 157 -1.81 13.59 5.21
C SER A 157 -1.31 14.97 4.73
N ALA A 158 -1.90 16.05 5.25
CA ALA A 158 -1.49 17.41 4.92
C ALA A 158 -0.07 17.73 5.42
N VAL A 159 0.33 17.22 6.58
CA VAL A 159 1.71 17.36 7.09
C VAL A 159 2.71 16.74 6.12
N VAL A 160 2.47 15.51 5.65
CA VAL A 160 3.37 14.83 4.71
C VAL A 160 3.38 15.54 3.35
N ALA A 161 2.21 15.90 2.82
CA ALA A 161 2.10 16.56 1.53
C ALA A 161 2.72 17.97 1.49
N GLY A 162 2.81 18.64 2.64
CA GLY A 162 3.42 19.96 2.78
C GLY A 162 4.90 19.93 3.17
N TRP A 163 5.52 18.75 3.32
CA TRP A 163 6.92 18.64 3.70
C TRP A 163 7.84 19.01 2.52
N GLU A 164 8.94 19.73 2.81
CA GLU A 164 9.96 20.04 1.81
C GLU A 164 10.95 18.88 1.70
N GLU A 165 11.18 18.39 0.48
CA GLU A 165 12.16 17.35 0.20
C GLU A 165 13.56 17.99 0.05
N ASP A 166 14.57 17.35 0.64
CA ASP A 166 15.97 17.67 0.35
C ASP A 166 16.31 17.28 -1.11
N ASP A 167 17.34 17.90 -1.69
CA ASP A 167 17.88 17.46 -2.99
C ASP A 167 18.35 16.00 -2.90
N GLU A 168 18.03 15.17 -3.89
CA GLU A 168 18.38 13.73 -3.90
C GLU A 168 19.90 13.48 -3.78
N ASP A 169 20.71 14.43 -4.24
CA ASP A 169 22.18 14.38 -4.20
C ASP A 169 22.79 15.01 -2.93
N ALA A 170 21.97 15.51 -2.00
CA ALA A 170 22.46 16.13 -0.77
C ALA A 170 23.20 15.12 0.12
N GLU A 171 24.26 15.58 0.79
CA GLU A 171 25.06 14.71 1.67
C GLU A 171 24.21 14.20 2.84
N GLY A 172 24.06 12.88 2.94
CA GLY A 172 23.25 12.23 3.96
C GLY A 172 21.77 12.06 3.61
N ALA A 173 21.32 12.55 2.45
CA ALA A 173 19.97 12.28 1.96
C ALA A 173 19.79 10.78 1.68
N ALA A 174 18.61 10.26 2.03
CA ALA A 174 18.24 8.89 1.78
C ALA A 174 16.72 8.79 1.53
N PRO A 175 16.26 7.80 0.73
CA PRO A 175 14.84 7.52 0.61
C PRO A 175 14.21 7.27 1.98
N PHE A 176 13.23 8.09 2.34
CA PHE A 176 12.50 7.99 3.61
C PHE A 176 11.04 7.62 3.37
N VAL A 177 10.59 6.53 3.99
CA VAL A 177 9.23 6.01 3.79
C VAL A 177 8.34 6.41 4.96
N VAL A 178 7.28 7.17 4.66
CA VAL A 178 6.19 7.45 5.61
C VAL A 178 5.01 6.53 5.30
N ALA A 179 4.79 5.53 6.15
CA ALA A 179 3.64 4.64 6.05
C ALA A 179 2.61 4.97 7.14
N LEU A 180 1.47 5.54 6.74
CA LEU A 180 0.36 5.81 7.65
C LEU A 180 -0.75 4.76 7.49
N THR A 181 -1.16 4.15 8.60
CA THR A 181 -2.35 3.29 8.66
C THR A 181 -3.20 3.72 9.85
N THR A 182 -4.42 4.18 9.59
CA THR A 182 -5.38 4.52 10.63
C THR A 182 -6.59 3.61 10.48
N HIS A 183 -6.94 2.88 11.53
CA HIS A 183 -8.09 1.99 11.57
C HIS A 183 -8.59 1.90 13.01
N PRO A 184 -9.88 1.60 13.24
CA PRO A 184 -10.33 1.19 14.56
C PRO A 184 -9.53 -0.02 15.02
N ARG A 185 -9.28 -0.13 16.33
CA ARG A 185 -8.72 -1.37 16.90
C ARG A 185 -9.58 -2.55 16.46
N PRO A 186 -9.00 -3.65 15.94
CA PRO A 186 -9.77 -4.82 15.53
C PRO A 186 -10.76 -5.28 16.61
N GLY A 187 -12.02 -5.49 16.23
CA GLY A 187 -13.11 -5.87 17.14
C GLY A 187 -13.66 -4.76 18.04
N ALA A 188 -13.17 -3.51 17.94
CA ALA A 188 -13.67 -2.40 18.75
C ALA A 188 -14.93 -1.72 18.18
N VAL A 189 -15.23 -1.94 16.91
CA VAL A 189 -16.41 -1.41 16.21
C VAL A 189 -17.13 -2.57 15.52
N SER A 190 -18.43 -2.73 15.79
CA SER A 190 -19.31 -3.68 15.11
C SER A 190 -20.11 -2.98 14.02
N ALA A 191 -20.33 -3.65 12.89
CA ALA A 191 -21.25 -3.17 11.85
C ALA A 191 -22.70 -3.22 12.37
N PRO A 192 -23.57 -2.27 11.98
CA PRO A 192 -25.01 -2.44 12.19
C PRO A 192 -25.49 -3.70 11.45
N PRO A 193 -26.46 -4.45 12.00
CA PRO A 193 -26.86 -5.75 11.47
C PRO A 193 -27.42 -5.71 10.02
N SER A 194 -27.74 -4.53 9.49
CA SER A 194 -28.16 -4.32 8.10
C SER A 194 -27.04 -4.42 7.06
N ASP A 195 -25.77 -4.30 7.49
CA ASP A 195 -24.62 -4.13 6.60
C ASP A 195 -23.66 -5.34 6.64
N LEU A 196 -24.04 -6.40 7.37
CA LEU A 196 -23.27 -7.64 7.42
C LEU A 196 -23.46 -8.43 6.12
N PRO A 197 -22.38 -8.86 5.44
CA PRO A 197 -22.50 -9.81 4.34
C PRO A 197 -23.10 -11.11 4.88
N SER A 198 -24.04 -11.70 4.13
CA SER A 198 -24.94 -12.80 4.55
C SER A 198 -24.25 -14.12 5.00
N GLY A 199 -22.94 -14.14 5.22
CA GLY A 199 -22.16 -15.29 5.70
C GLY A 199 -21.43 -15.06 7.03
N LEU A 200 -21.51 -13.89 7.66
CA LEU A 200 -20.83 -13.59 8.94
C LEU A 200 -21.81 -13.33 10.10
N SER A 201 -23.00 -13.94 10.07
CA SER A 201 -23.88 -13.94 11.23
C SER A 201 -23.34 -14.92 12.28
N SER A 202 -22.81 -14.34 13.36
CA SER A 202 -22.33 -14.91 14.61
C SER A 202 -22.65 -16.39 14.88
N GLY A 203 -21.64 -17.25 14.78
CA GLY A 203 -21.58 -18.49 15.55
C GLY A 203 -20.98 -18.21 16.93
N SER A 204 -21.77 -17.75 17.89
CA SER A 204 -21.40 -17.81 19.31
C SER A 204 -22.64 -17.77 20.19
N GLU A 205 -23.35 -18.89 20.23
CA GLU A 205 -24.24 -19.26 21.34
C GLU A 205 -24.14 -20.77 21.55
N ALA A 206 -23.15 -21.19 22.34
CA ALA A 206 -23.16 -22.43 23.12
C ALA A 206 -21.85 -22.49 23.91
N ASP A 207 -21.89 -22.06 25.17
CA ASP A 207 -21.68 -22.97 26.30
C ASP A 207 -21.61 -22.16 27.60
N ARG A 208 -22.78 -21.99 28.24
CA ARG A 208 -22.86 -21.67 29.66
C ARG A 208 -23.84 -22.65 30.30
N GLY A 209 -23.25 -23.62 30.99
CA GLY A 209 -23.77 -24.10 32.27
C GLY A 209 -24.71 -25.29 32.21
N ALA A 210 -24.18 -26.45 32.57
CA ALA A 210 -24.87 -27.38 33.46
C ALA A 210 -23.81 -28.17 34.24
N ASP A 211 -23.38 -27.60 35.36
CA ASP A 211 -22.72 -28.30 36.46
C ASP A 211 -23.61 -28.06 37.69
N GLY A 212 -24.04 -29.15 38.36
CA GLY A 212 -24.76 -29.13 39.65
C GLY A 212 -26.17 -29.74 39.63
N ASP A 213 -26.30 -31.06 39.82
CA ASP A 213 -26.51 -31.78 41.10
C ASP A 213 -26.84 -33.26 40.81
#